data_AF-A0A938MT76-F1
#
_entry.id   AF-A0A938MT76-F1
#
_cell.length_a   1.000
_cell.length_b   1.000
_cell.length_c   1.000
_cell.angle_alpha   90.00
_cell.angle_beta   90.00
_cell.angle_gamma   90.00
#
_symmetry.space_group_name_H-M   'P 1'
#
loop_
_entity.id
_entity.type
_entity.pdbx_description
1 polymer ?
#
loop_
_entity_poly.entity_id
_entity_poly.type
_entity_poly.pdbx_seq_one_letter_code
_entity_poly.pdbx_strand_id
1 'polypeptide(L)'
;MTTKKDLKKRVRARQAKTGESYSTARLHVLRERNPEHVDQGISPKRITAIALSCSEQSIRLRQLNGTDVISLRTGGVVAHRVAPGQLVDVALTKQWTWSGTVYSVGRIERVWTDVPALALDPLPLEDQGEYDLNKIHEPFEPTDPYGEMWLRFASKPRRAFRFSGIAWGAGVGVEPDDNETCLVADAAEMGDPTSARKLLMKALAADLRCIDAHAHLGNLAFHHRPEDAITHYDIAIRIAELSLTPGFTDLLPWAFIYNRPFLRALHGYGLCLWRLDQPENARAVFERILSLNPADHQGIRFCWNDIRNGDPWRSEERAEL
;
A
#
# COMPACT_ATOMS: atom_id res chain seq x y z
N MET A 1 35.31 6.61 13.09
CA MET A 1 35.39 5.37 12.29
C MET A 1 34.11 4.56 12.51
N THR A 2 33.38 4.21 11.45
CA THR A 2 32.02 3.65 11.56
C THR A 2 32.00 2.29 12.27
N THR A 3 31.03 2.09 13.17
CA THR A 3 30.75 0.85 13.92
C THR A 3 30.71 -0.42 13.05
N LYS A 4 30.37 -0.29 11.75
CA LYS A 4 30.42 -1.38 10.76
C LYS A 4 31.84 -1.82 10.40
N LYS A 5 32.82 -0.90 10.29
CA LYS A 5 34.23 -1.23 10.01
C LYS A 5 34.88 -1.96 11.19
N ASP A 6 34.48 -1.62 12.42
CA ASP A 6 34.98 -2.25 13.64
C ASP A 6 34.48 -3.70 13.80
N LEU A 7 33.18 -3.96 13.54
CA LEU A 7 32.61 -5.32 13.61
C LEU A 7 33.30 -6.28 12.62
N LYS A 8 33.45 -5.89 11.35
CA LYS A 8 34.05 -6.75 10.32
C LYS A 8 35.51 -7.12 10.66
N LYS A 9 36.26 -6.18 11.25
CA LYS A 9 37.64 -6.40 11.72
C LYS A 9 37.69 -7.44 12.84
N ARG A 10 36.78 -7.34 13.83
CA ARG A 10 36.68 -8.29 14.94
C ARG A 10 36.27 -9.69 14.51
N VAL A 11 35.32 -9.80 13.57
CA VAL A 11 34.94 -11.10 12.98
C VAL A 11 36.11 -11.76 12.29
N ARG A 12 36.84 -11.01 11.44
CA ARG A 12 38.03 -11.52 10.73
C ARG A 12 39.15 -11.93 11.69
N ALA A 13 39.37 -11.17 12.77
CA ALA A 13 40.34 -11.51 13.80
C ALA A 13 39.99 -12.82 14.53
N ARG A 14 38.71 -13.04 14.83
CA ARG A 14 38.24 -14.30 15.43
C ARG A 14 38.38 -15.49 14.47
N GLN A 15 38.03 -15.33 13.20
CA GLN A 15 38.23 -16.39 12.20
C GLN A 15 39.68 -16.83 12.12
N ALA A 16 40.62 -15.87 12.10
CA ALA A 16 42.05 -16.17 12.09
C ALA A 16 42.51 -16.92 13.35
N LYS A 17 41.89 -16.63 14.50
CA LYS A 17 42.21 -17.27 15.79
C LYS A 17 41.60 -18.67 15.95
N THR A 18 40.44 -18.92 15.37
CA THR A 18 39.61 -20.11 15.69
C THR A 18 39.40 -21.06 14.51
N GLY A 19 39.70 -20.63 13.28
CA GLY A 19 39.39 -21.39 12.06
C GLY A 19 37.89 -21.40 11.71
N GLU A 20 37.04 -20.69 12.47
CA GLU A 20 35.60 -20.64 12.26
C GLU A 20 35.24 -20.00 10.91
N SER A 21 34.12 -20.44 10.30
CA SER A 21 33.53 -19.76 9.15
C SER A 21 33.07 -18.34 9.52
N TYR A 22 33.03 -17.42 8.54
CA TYR A 22 32.75 -16.01 8.80
C TYR A 22 31.40 -15.79 9.49
N SER A 23 30.39 -16.59 9.14
CA SER A 23 29.07 -16.60 9.76
C SER A 23 29.13 -17.00 11.24
N THR A 24 29.90 -18.05 11.57
CA THR A 24 30.07 -18.56 12.94
C THR A 24 30.86 -17.57 13.81
N ALA A 25 31.99 -17.08 13.30
CA ALA A 25 32.80 -16.06 13.99
C ALA A 25 32.01 -14.76 14.20
N ARG A 26 31.15 -14.38 13.25
CA ARG A 26 30.26 -13.22 13.39
C ARG A 26 29.22 -13.43 14.48
N LEU A 27 28.61 -14.60 14.56
CA LEU A 27 27.65 -14.96 15.61
C LEU A 27 28.29 -14.90 17.00
N HIS A 28 29.50 -15.44 17.15
CA HIS A 28 30.21 -15.41 18.43
C HIS A 28 30.65 -14.01 18.84
N VAL A 29 31.21 -13.22 17.92
CA VAL A 29 31.57 -11.81 18.20
C VAL A 29 30.35 -10.96 18.55
N LEU A 30 29.17 -11.29 17.99
CA LEU A 30 27.91 -10.61 18.32
C LEU A 30 27.35 -11.08 19.68
N ARG A 31 27.46 -12.37 20.03
CA ARG A 31 27.06 -12.94 21.34
C ARG A 31 27.91 -12.39 22.49
N GLU A 32 29.21 -12.27 22.30
CA GLU A 32 30.14 -11.68 23.29
C GLU A 32 29.81 -10.20 23.59
N ARG A 33 29.12 -9.52 22.67
CA ARG A 33 28.75 -8.11 22.82
C ARG A 33 27.38 -7.90 23.47
N ASN A 34 26.50 -8.90 23.44
CA ASN A 34 25.18 -8.86 24.07
C ASN A 34 24.79 -10.28 24.53
N PRO A 35 24.91 -10.61 25.83
CA PRO A 35 24.66 -11.95 26.35
C PRO A 35 23.21 -12.43 26.23
N GLU A 36 22.25 -11.55 25.88
CA GLU A 36 20.84 -11.90 25.70
C GLU A 36 20.50 -12.57 24.35
N HIS A 37 21.50 -12.96 23.55
CA HIS A 37 21.28 -13.67 22.29
C HIS A 37 20.94 -15.15 22.54
N VAL A 38 19.80 -15.39 23.21
CA VAL A 38 19.23 -16.69 23.46
C VAL A 38 18.59 -17.17 22.17
N ASP A 39 19.26 -18.13 21.54
CA ASP A 39 18.73 -18.83 20.37
C ASP A 39 17.73 -19.87 20.89
N GLN A 40 16.46 -19.47 21.05
CA GLN A 40 15.43 -20.41 21.44
C GLN A 40 15.03 -21.21 20.19
N GLY A 41 15.53 -22.43 20.09
CA GLY A 41 15.00 -23.40 19.12
C GLY A 41 13.53 -23.63 19.44
N ILE A 42 12.65 -22.96 18.71
CA ILE A 42 11.21 -23.14 18.89
C ILE A 42 10.81 -24.41 18.14
N SER A 43 9.92 -25.22 18.73
CA SER A 43 9.10 -26.13 17.97
C SER A 43 8.42 -25.35 16.82
N PRO A 44 8.18 -25.94 15.64
CA PRO A 44 7.60 -25.20 14.53
C PRO A 44 6.29 -24.53 14.95
N LYS A 45 6.33 -23.21 15.13
CA LYS A 45 5.23 -22.40 15.62
C LYS A 45 4.56 -21.76 14.41
N ARG A 46 3.26 -22.05 14.24
CA ARG A 46 2.44 -21.40 13.22
C ARG A 46 1.80 -20.15 13.82
N ILE A 47 1.89 -19.05 13.08
CA ILE A 47 1.25 -17.79 13.45
C ILE A 47 0.49 -17.23 12.25
N THR A 48 -0.58 -16.49 12.55
CA THR A 48 -1.26 -15.61 11.60
C THR A 48 -0.91 -14.17 11.95
N ALA A 49 -0.48 -13.38 10.97
CA ALA A 49 -0.02 -12.03 11.19
C ALA A 49 -0.37 -11.10 10.02
N ILE A 50 -0.38 -9.80 10.29
CA ILE A 50 -0.58 -8.71 9.33
C ILE A 50 0.78 -8.27 8.82
N ALA A 51 0.96 -8.18 7.50
CA ALA A 51 2.12 -7.55 6.89
C ALA A 51 2.04 -6.02 7.05
N LEU A 52 3.06 -5.43 7.67
CA LEU A 52 3.17 -3.98 7.87
C LEU A 52 4.09 -3.32 6.83
N SER A 53 5.20 -3.99 6.48
CA SER A 53 6.11 -3.54 5.44
C SER A 53 6.96 -4.68 4.91
N CYS A 54 7.35 -4.57 3.64
CA CYS A 54 8.06 -5.61 2.92
C CYS A 54 9.33 -5.03 2.27
N SER A 55 10.49 -5.54 2.67
CA SER A 55 11.78 -5.28 2.02
C SER A 55 12.18 -6.47 1.15
N GLU A 56 13.32 -6.39 0.46
CA GLU A 56 13.86 -7.52 -0.32
C GLU A 56 14.16 -8.77 0.53
N GLN A 57 14.50 -8.59 1.80
CA GLN A 57 15.04 -9.66 2.65
C GLN A 57 14.15 -10.01 3.84
N SER A 58 13.21 -9.13 4.19
CA SER A 58 12.37 -9.31 5.36
C SER A 58 11.02 -8.62 5.23
N ILE A 59 10.06 -9.16 5.99
CA ILE A 59 8.72 -8.62 6.16
C ILE A 59 8.54 -8.29 7.63
N ARG A 60 8.03 -7.10 7.95
CA ARG A 60 7.57 -6.77 9.29
C ARG A 60 6.13 -7.25 9.44
N LEU A 61 5.89 -8.04 10.48
CA LEU A 61 4.63 -8.69 10.75
C LEU A 61 4.14 -8.29 12.13
N ARG A 62 2.86 -7.94 12.26
CA ARG A 62 2.17 -7.76 13.56
C ARG A 62 1.19 -8.90 13.77
N GLN A 63 1.23 -9.57 14.92
CA GLN A 63 0.27 -10.63 15.20
C GLN A 63 -1.16 -10.08 15.28
N LEU A 64 -2.15 -10.88 14.87
CA LEU A 64 -3.54 -10.41 14.79
C LEU A 64 -4.07 -9.88 16.13
N ASN A 65 -3.77 -10.61 17.21
CA ASN A 65 -4.26 -10.34 18.56
C ASN A 65 -3.22 -9.61 19.44
N GLY A 66 -2.19 -9.01 18.83
CA GLY A 66 -1.08 -8.42 19.55
C GLY A 66 -0.57 -7.13 18.92
N THR A 67 0.21 -6.40 19.70
CA THR A 67 0.95 -5.20 19.24
C THR A 67 2.39 -5.53 18.85
N ASP A 68 2.87 -6.72 19.22
CA ASP A 68 4.25 -7.14 18.97
C ASP A 68 4.52 -7.28 17.46
N VAL A 69 5.57 -6.58 17.03
CA VAL A 69 6.07 -6.63 15.66
C VAL A 69 7.28 -7.56 15.58
N ILE A 70 7.20 -8.53 14.69
CA ILE A 70 8.31 -9.43 14.36
C ILE A 70 8.86 -9.11 12.97
N SER A 71 10.17 -9.23 12.78
CA SER A 71 10.79 -9.18 11.46
C SER A 71 11.06 -10.59 10.95
N LEU A 72 10.23 -11.05 10.01
CA LEU A 72 10.39 -12.33 9.33
C LEU A 72 11.40 -12.17 8.19
N ARG A 73 12.53 -12.87 8.27
CA ARG A 73 13.42 -13.04 7.13
C ARG A 73 12.83 -14.09 6.20
N THR A 74 12.52 -13.69 4.97
CA THR A 74 12.10 -14.61 3.92
C THR A 74 13.32 -14.87 3.03
N GLY A 75 13.48 -16.10 2.55
CA GLY A 75 14.56 -16.43 1.61
C GLY A 75 14.31 -15.80 0.23
N GLY A 76 14.44 -14.47 0.12
CA GLY A 76 14.50 -13.64 -1.09
C GLY A 76 13.25 -13.58 -1.99
N VAL A 77 12.60 -14.71 -2.26
CA VAL A 77 11.63 -14.84 -3.36
C VAL A 77 10.19 -14.55 -2.93
N VAL A 78 9.89 -14.48 -1.62
CA VAL A 78 8.48 -14.38 -1.17
C VAL A 78 8.06 -12.96 -0.81
N ALA A 79 8.99 -12.09 -0.40
CA ALA A 79 8.63 -10.77 0.11
C ALA A 79 8.03 -9.79 -0.92
N HIS A 80 8.28 -9.99 -2.22
CA HIS A 80 7.66 -9.15 -3.25
C HIS A 80 6.19 -9.51 -3.51
N ARG A 81 5.74 -10.72 -3.12
CA ARG A 81 4.36 -11.21 -3.29
C ARG A 81 3.45 -10.90 -2.12
N VAL A 82 3.94 -10.15 -1.14
CA VAL A 82 3.18 -9.73 0.04
C VAL A 82 3.12 -8.22 0.02
N ALA A 83 1.91 -7.67 0.07
CA ALA A 83 1.66 -6.26 0.26
C ALA A 83 1.37 -5.95 1.76
N PRO A 84 1.74 -4.76 2.25
CA PRO A 84 1.23 -4.27 3.53
C PRO A 84 -0.30 -4.36 3.59
N GLY A 85 -0.87 -4.64 4.76
CA GLY A 85 -2.31 -4.83 4.93
C GLY A 85 -2.82 -6.23 4.56
N GLN A 86 -1.98 -7.12 4.02
CA GLN A 86 -2.35 -8.53 3.85
C GLN A 86 -2.13 -9.34 5.13
N LEU A 87 -2.93 -10.40 5.27
CA LEU A 87 -2.73 -11.44 6.27
C LEU A 87 -1.84 -12.55 5.71
N VAL A 88 -0.99 -13.09 6.58
CA VAL A 88 -0.09 -14.19 6.26
C VAL A 88 -0.12 -15.25 7.34
N ASP A 89 -0.16 -16.51 6.90
CA ASP A 89 0.15 -17.65 7.77
C ASP A 89 1.62 -18.00 7.58
N VAL A 90 2.33 -18.11 8.70
CA VAL A 90 3.78 -18.33 8.72
C VAL A 90 4.12 -19.50 9.62
N ALA A 91 4.87 -20.46 9.08
CA ALA A 91 5.55 -21.49 9.85
C ALA A 91 6.95 -21.00 10.24
N LEU A 92 7.11 -20.63 11.52
CA LEU A 92 8.38 -20.18 12.07
C LEU A 92 9.29 -21.37 12.37
N THR A 93 10.56 -21.26 12.00
CA THR A 93 11.61 -22.27 12.25
C THR A 93 12.64 -21.79 13.26
N LYS A 94 12.82 -20.48 13.38
CA LYS A 94 13.78 -19.86 14.30
C LYS A 94 13.30 -18.49 14.73
N GLN A 95 13.57 -18.11 15.97
CA GLN A 95 13.28 -16.77 16.47
C GLN A 95 14.37 -16.34 17.46
N TRP A 96 14.76 -15.07 17.42
CA TRP A 96 15.72 -14.48 18.34
C TRP A 96 15.45 -12.98 18.50
N THR A 97 15.83 -12.42 19.63
CA THR A 97 15.73 -10.98 19.87
C THR A 97 17.09 -10.32 19.66
N TRP A 98 17.10 -9.19 18.96
CA TRP A 98 18.31 -8.37 18.80
C TRP A 98 17.95 -6.89 18.84
N SER A 99 18.57 -6.16 19.78
CA SER A 99 18.34 -4.72 19.97
C SER A 99 16.86 -4.37 20.17
N GLY A 100 16.15 -5.15 21.00
CA GLY A 100 14.71 -4.97 21.27
C GLY A 100 13.77 -5.42 20.14
N THR A 101 14.29 -5.76 18.95
CA THR A 101 13.48 -6.27 17.84
C THR A 101 13.48 -7.79 17.84
N VAL A 102 12.29 -8.38 17.69
CA VAL A 102 12.14 -9.82 17.50
C VAL A 102 12.34 -10.17 16.03
N TYR A 103 13.34 -10.97 15.74
CA TYR A 103 13.61 -11.49 14.40
C TYR A 103 13.21 -12.96 14.32
N SER A 104 12.68 -13.34 13.17
CA SER A 104 12.30 -14.73 12.90
C SER A 104 12.76 -15.18 11.53
N VAL A 105 12.94 -16.48 11.37
CA VAL A 105 13.06 -17.16 10.08
C VAL A 105 11.90 -18.14 9.98
N GLY A 106 11.30 -18.22 8.81
CA GLY A 106 10.16 -19.08 8.55
C GLY A 106 9.76 -19.07 7.09
N ARG A 107 8.71 -19.81 6.80
CA ARG A 107 8.10 -19.89 5.47
C ARG A 107 6.67 -19.38 5.54
N ILE A 108 6.31 -18.51 4.61
CA ILE A 108 4.91 -18.12 4.40
C ILE A 108 4.20 -19.30 3.74
N GLU A 109 3.10 -19.73 4.35
CA GLU A 109 2.28 -20.84 3.87
C GLU A 109 1.06 -20.33 3.10
N ARG A 110 0.55 -19.15 3.47
CA ARG A 110 -0.64 -18.52 2.87
C ARG A 110 -0.54 -17.00 2.94
N VAL A 111 -1.08 -16.32 1.93
CA VAL A 111 -1.28 -14.86 1.86
C VAL A 111 -2.71 -14.60 1.41
N TRP A 112 -3.41 -13.66 2.05
CA TRP A 112 -4.73 -13.22 1.62
C TRP A 112 -5.05 -11.81 2.12
N THR A 113 -6.10 -11.21 1.56
CA THR A 113 -6.60 -9.89 1.95
C THR A 113 -7.91 -10.04 2.73
N ASP A 114 -7.95 -9.52 3.96
CA ASP A 114 -9.13 -9.43 4.81
C ASP A 114 -9.02 -8.15 5.64
N VAL A 115 -9.45 -7.03 5.06
CA VAL A 115 -9.35 -5.71 5.69
C VAL A 115 -10.16 -5.60 6.99
N PRO A 116 -11.38 -6.16 7.11
CA PRO A 116 -12.09 -6.21 8.38
C PRO A 116 -11.29 -6.87 9.51
N ALA A 117 -10.56 -7.96 9.22
CA ALA A 117 -9.72 -8.64 10.21
C ALA A 117 -8.49 -7.83 10.68
N LEU A 118 -8.15 -6.73 9.99
CA LEU A 118 -7.09 -5.81 10.43
C LEU A 118 -7.51 -4.97 11.65
N ALA A 119 -8.82 -4.88 11.92
CA ALA A 119 -9.42 -4.07 12.98
C ALA A 119 -8.94 -2.62 12.97
N LEU A 120 -8.86 -2.01 11.79
CA LEU A 120 -8.50 -0.60 11.63
C LEU A 120 -9.70 0.28 11.94
N ASP A 121 -9.48 1.37 12.67
CA ASP A 121 -10.48 2.43 12.79
C ASP A 121 -10.72 3.06 11.40
N PRO A 122 -11.99 3.19 10.96
CA PRO A 122 -12.31 3.90 9.73
C PRO A 122 -11.70 5.30 9.69
N LEU A 123 -11.25 5.73 8.51
CA LEU A 123 -10.81 7.11 8.30
C LEU A 123 -11.97 8.07 8.59
N PRO A 124 -11.75 9.18 9.33
CA PRO A 124 -12.76 10.22 9.46
C PRO A 124 -13.21 10.72 8.08
N LEU A 125 -14.52 10.83 7.92
CA LEU A 125 -15.17 11.32 6.70
C LEU A 125 -15.94 12.60 7.05
N GLU A 126 -15.48 13.73 6.53
CA GLU A 126 -16.04 15.04 6.82
C GLU A 126 -17.12 15.40 5.80
N ASP A 127 -18.28 15.78 6.31
CA ASP A 127 -19.40 16.26 5.51
C ASP A 127 -19.17 17.70 5.07
N GLN A 128 -19.16 17.93 3.75
CA GLN A 128 -18.96 19.25 3.16
C GLN A 128 -20.28 19.92 2.76
N GLY A 129 -21.42 19.31 3.12
CA GLY A 129 -22.75 19.82 2.81
C GLY A 129 -23.22 19.48 1.40
N GLU A 130 -24.23 20.23 0.95
CA GLU A 130 -24.83 20.06 -0.38
C GLU A 130 -23.88 20.54 -1.49
N TYR A 131 -23.77 19.75 -2.54
CA TYR A 131 -22.91 19.99 -3.69
C TYR A 131 -23.73 19.84 -4.97
N ASP A 132 -23.93 20.96 -5.66
CA ASP A 132 -24.70 21.05 -6.91
C ASP A 132 -23.75 21.11 -8.11
N LEU A 133 -23.70 20.01 -8.86
CA LEU A 133 -22.77 19.84 -9.98
C LEU A 133 -22.99 20.90 -11.07
N ASN A 134 -24.24 21.27 -11.36
CA ASN A 134 -24.56 22.23 -12.42
C ASN A 134 -24.23 23.68 -12.03
N LYS A 135 -24.01 23.96 -10.74
CA LYS A 135 -23.58 25.29 -10.28
C LYS A 135 -22.07 25.44 -10.26
N ILE A 136 -21.33 24.34 -10.12
CA ILE A 136 -19.90 24.35 -9.85
C ILE A 136 -19.10 24.02 -11.12
N HIS A 137 -19.64 23.18 -11.99
CA HIS A 137 -18.95 22.68 -13.18
C HIS A 137 -19.74 22.98 -14.44
N GLU A 138 -19.02 23.20 -15.53
CA GLU A 138 -19.62 23.26 -16.85
C GLU A 138 -20.14 21.86 -17.25
N PRO A 139 -21.39 21.76 -17.74
CA PRO A 139 -21.95 20.48 -18.14
C PRO A 139 -21.26 19.95 -19.40
N PHE A 140 -21.17 18.62 -19.50
CA PHE A 140 -20.69 17.97 -20.73
C PHE A 140 -21.71 18.14 -21.85
N GLU A 141 -21.20 18.31 -23.09
CA GLU A 141 -22.06 18.43 -24.27
C GLU A 141 -22.87 17.14 -24.50
N PRO A 142 -24.10 17.23 -25.03
CA PRO A 142 -24.90 16.04 -25.36
C PRO A 142 -24.25 15.10 -26.39
N THR A 143 -23.32 15.61 -27.20
CA THR A 143 -22.52 14.87 -28.18
C THR A 143 -21.39 14.06 -27.54
N ASP A 144 -21.00 14.38 -26.30
CA ASP A 144 -20.01 13.60 -25.55
C ASP A 144 -20.65 12.25 -25.13
N PRO A 145 -20.00 11.11 -25.40
CA PRO A 145 -20.38 9.79 -24.87
C PRO A 145 -20.80 9.74 -23.41
N TYR A 146 -20.26 10.62 -22.57
CA TYR A 146 -20.51 10.73 -21.14
C TYR A 146 -21.69 11.66 -20.79
N GLY A 147 -22.18 12.47 -21.72
CA GLY A 147 -23.21 13.49 -21.51
C GLY A 147 -24.50 12.94 -20.87
N GLU A 148 -25.00 11.79 -21.32
CA GLU A 148 -26.18 11.15 -20.71
C GLU A 148 -25.95 10.72 -19.26
N MET A 149 -24.74 10.29 -18.92
CA MET A 149 -24.37 9.91 -17.57
C MET A 149 -24.19 11.13 -16.68
N TRP A 150 -23.59 12.21 -17.21
CA TRP A 150 -23.54 13.51 -16.55
C TRP A 150 -24.94 14.00 -16.17
N LEU A 151 -25.90 14.02 -17.11
CA LEU A 151 -27.27 14.48 -16.84
C LEU A 151 -27.93 13.70 -15.69
N ARG A 152 -27.68 12.39 -15.62
CA ARG A 152 -28.16 11.56 -14.50
C ARG A 152 -27.49 11.95 -13.18
N PHE A 153 -26.17 12.09 -13.16
CA PHE A 153 -25.41 12.42 -11.95
C PHE A 153 -25.66 13.84 -11.44
N ALA A 154 -25.93 14.78 -12.35
CA ALA A 154 -26.20 16.19 -12.06
C ALA A 154 -27.71 16.51 -11.96
N SER A 155 -28.59 15.50 -12.01
CA SER A 155 -30.05 15.69 -11.96
C SER A 155 -30.56 16.35 -10.66
N LYS A 156 -29.80 16.20 -9.57
CA LYS A 156 -30.08 16.84 -8.29
C LYS A 156 -28.78 17.06 -7.49
N PRO A 157 -28.74 18.06 -6.60
CA PRO A 157 -27.65 18.19 -5.63
C PRO A 157 -27.52 16.93 -4.77
N ARG A 158 -26.28 16.60 -4.39
CA ARG A 158 -25.93 15.49 -3.49
C ARG A 158 -25.05 16.00 -2.35
N ARG A 159 -24.94 15.25 -1.27
CA ARG A 159 -23.93 15.58 -0.26
C ARG A 159 -22.55 15.28 -0.82
N ALA A 160 -21.57 16.10 -0.44
CA ALA A 160 -20.18 15.82 -0.74
C ALA A 160 -19.39 15.58 0.54
N PHE A 161 -18.44 14.66 0.46
CA PHE A 161 -17.63 14.25 1.60
C PHE A 161 -16.15 14.38 1.29
N ARG A 162 -15.35 14.49 2.36
CA ARG A 162 -13.90 14.57 2.29
C ARG A 162 -13.26 13.60 3.29
N PHE A 163 -12.32 12.78 2.83
CA PHE A 163 -11.52 11.95 3.73
C PHE A 163 -10.57 12.78 4.61
N SER A 164 -10.18 12.22 5.75
CA SER A 164 -9.09 12.74 6.58
C SER A 164 -7.75 12.82 5.81
N GLY A 165 -6.89 13.76 6.22
CA GLY A 165 -5.52 13.89 5.70
C GLY A 165 -4.64 12.64 5.87
N ILE A 166 -5.01 11.72 6.76
CA ILE A 166 -4.34 10.40 6.89
C ILE A 166 -4.37 9.64 5.56
N ALA A 167 -5.46 9.75 4.78
CA ALA A 167 -5.57 9.10 3.47
C ALA A 167 -4.45 9.55 2.51
N TRP A 168 -4.01 10.79 2.63
CA TRP A 168 -2.91 11.40 1.86
C TRP A 168 -1.52 11.12 2.45
N GLY A 169 -1.45 10.64 3.69
CA GLY A 169 -0.18 10.48 4.43
C GLY A 169 0.22 11.69 5.28
N ALA A 170 -0.69 12.64 5.51
CA ALA A 170 -0.40 13.80 6.37
C ALA A 170 -0.05 13.34 7.79
N GLY A 171 1.18 13.64 8.22
CA GLY A 171 1.70 13.27 9.55
C GLY A 171 1.98 11.77 9.75
N VAL A 172 1.91 10.95 8.70
CA VAL A 172 2.15 9.51 8.80
C VAL A 172 3.64 9.22 8.77
N GLY A 173 4.17 8.66 9.86
CA GLY A 173 5.55 8.14 9.94
C GLY A 173 6.65 9.20 9.90
N VAL A 174 6.29 10.47 10.09
CA VAL A 174 7.21 11.59 10.25
C VAL A 174 7.53 11.74 11.73
N GLU A 175 8.79 11.54 12.10
CA GLU A 175 9.25 11.82 13.46
C GLU A 175 9.42 13.33 13.66
N PRO A 176 9.28 13.86 14.89
CA PRO A 176 9.37 15.31 15.15
C PRO A 176 10.69 15.97 14.72
N ASP A 177 11.75 15.19 14.55
CA ASP A 177 13.10 15.62 14.17
C ASP A 177 13.48 15.28 12.72
N ASP A 178 12.64 14.55 11.98
CA ASP A 178 12.84 14.30 10.54
C ASP A 178 12.50 15.58 9.75
N ASN A 179 13.26 15.87 8.68
CA ASN A 179 12.93 16.98 7.77
C ASN A 179 11.79 16.64 6.79
N GLU A 180 11.36 15.38 6.79
CA GLU A 180 10.35 14.82 5.89
C GLU A 180 8.99 15.42 6.29
N THR A 181 8.33 16.15 5.40
CA THR A 181 7.02 16.76 5.72
C THR A 181 5.87 15.79 5.41
N CYS A 182 6.06 14.92 4.42
CA CYS A 182 5.14 13.85 4.06
C CYS A 182 5.88 12.76 3.27
N LEU A 183 6.06 11.58 3.88
CA LEU A 183 6.75 10.44 3.26
C LEU A 183 6.23 10.08 1.86
N VAL A 184 4.92 10.23 1.65
CA VAL A 184 4.28 9.87 0.38
C VAL A 184 4.54 10.91 -0.70
N ALA A 185 4.47 12.20 -0.35
CA ALA A 185 4.79 13.28 -1.28
C ALA A 185 6.27 13.19 -1.71
N ASP A 186 7.17 13.01 -0.75
CA ASP A 186 8.60 12.84 -1.01
C ASP A 186 8.87 11.61 -1.90
N ALA A 187 8.12 10.52 -1.70
CA ALA A 187 8.21 9.33 -2.55
C ALA A 187 7.75 9.58 -4.00
N ALA A 188 6.71 10.40 -4.20
CA ALA A 188 6.18 10.72 -5.52
C ALA A 188 7.11 11.65 -6.32
N GLU A 189 7.86 12.51 -5.65
CA GLU A 189 8.85 13.40 -6.27
C GLU A 189 10.18 12.69 -6.58
N MET A 190 10.41 11.52 -5.99
CA MET A 190 11.63 10.76 -6.24
C MET A 190 11.64 10.09 -7.61
N GLY A 191 12.68 10.36 -8.40
CA GLY A 191 12.96 9.65 -9.66
C GLY A 191 13.52 8.23 -9.51
N ASP A 192 13.80 7.77 -8.29
CA ASP A 192 14.26 6.40 -8.01
C ASP A 192 13.14 5.54 -7.39
N PRO A 193 12.57 4.57 -8.15
CA PRO A 193 11.53 3.66 -7.66
C PRO A 193 11.91 2.89 -6.40
N THR A 194 13.20 2.59 -6.20
CA THR A 194 13.66 1.81 -5.04
C THR A 194 13.57 2.62 -3.77
N SER A 195 14.00 3.88 -3.81
CA SER A 195 13.92 4.79 -2.67
C SER A 195 12.47 5.22 -2.41
N ALA A 196 11.69 5.50 -3.45
CA ALA A 196 10.25 5.77 -3.32
C ALA A 196 9.54 4.63 -2.57
N ARG A 197 9.77 3.38 -3.00
CA ARG A 197 9.21 2.20 -2.33
C ARG A 197 9.56 2.12 -0.84
N LYS A 198 10.75 2.53 -0.42
CA LYS A 198 11.15 2.50 0.99
C LYS A 198 10.35 3.50 1.83
N LEU A 199 10.14 4.72 1.35
CA LEU A 199 9.32 5.72 2.04
C LEU A 199 7.86 5.28 2.14
N LEU A 200 7.30 4.74 1.05
CA LEU A 200 5.93 4.20 1.05
C LEU A 200 5.78 3.05 2.05
N MET A 201 6.78 2.15 2.14
CA MET A 201 6.81 1.09 3.15
C MET A 201 6.98 1.62 4.58
N LYS A 202 7.71 2.73 4.78
CA LYS A 202 7.82 3.43 6.08
C LYS A 202 6.46 4.01 6.48
N ALA A 203 5.77 4.67 5.55
CA ALA A 203 4.43 5.22 5.78
C ALA A 203 3.42 4.14 6.19
N LEU A 204 3.35 3.03 5.44
CA LEU A 204 2.43 1.93 5.74
C LEU A 204 2.77 1.15 7.02
N ALA A 205 4.05 1.10 7.39
CA ALA A 205 4.45 0.54 8.67
C ALA A 205 4.01 1.41 9.86
N ALA A 206 3.83 2.72 9.65
CA ALA A 206 3.35 3.66 10.65
C ALA A 206 1.82 3.67 10.71
N ASP A 207 1.13 3.79 9.56
CA ASP A 207 -0.33 3.70 9.47
C ASP A 207 -0.76 3.06 8.15
N LEU A 208 -1.36 1.86 8.24
CA LEU A 208 -1.92 1.14 7.09
C LEU A 208 -3.06 1.90 6.41
N ARG A 209 -3.67 2.89 7.08
CA ARG A 209 -4.74 3.72 6.53
C ARG A 209 -4.25 4.80 5.57
N CYS A 210 -2.94 4.88 5.32
CA CYS A 210 -2.37 5.73 4.30
C CYS A 210 -2.69 5.19 2.89
N ILE A 211 -3.89 5.53 2.39
CA ILE A 211 -4.41 5.10 1.09
C ILE A 211 -3.46 5.47 -0.05
N ASP A 212 -2.87 6.66 0.01
CA ASP A 212 -2.02 7.16 -1.07
C ASP A 212 -0.71 6.38 -1.18
N ALA A 213 -0.18 5.88 -0.06
CA ALA A 213 1.00 5.03 -0.08
C ALA A 213 0.73 3.70 -0.82
N HIS A 214 -0.47 3.13 -0.63
CA HIS A 214 -0.92 1.97 -1.40
C HIS A 214 -1.07 2.28 -2.88
N ALA A 215 -1.72 3.41 -3.23
CA ALA A 215 -1.91 3.83 -4.62
C ALA A 215 -0.55 3.98 -5.35
N HIS A 216 0.42 4.66 -4.73
CA HIS A 216 1.76 4.81 -5.31
C HIS A 216 2.52 3.48 -5.43
N LEU A 217 2.40 2.56 -4.47
CA LEU A 217 2.98 1.21 -4.62
C LEU A 217 2.35 0.44 -5.80
N GLY A 218 1.04 0.62 -6.01
CA GLY A 218 0.34 0.12 -7.20
C GLY A 218 0.93 0.71 -8.48
N ASN A 219 1.11 2.04 -8.55
CA ASN A 219 1.68 2.72 -9.73
C ASN A 219 3.10 2.19 -10.05
N LEU A 220 3.95 2.02 -9.03
CA LEU A 220 5.30 1.48 -9.20
C LEU A 220 5.32 0.05 -9.76
N ALA A 221 4.29 -0.76 -9.44
CA ALA A 221 4.19 -2.14 -9.93
C ALA A 221 3.44 -2.25 -11.27
N PHE A 222 2.56 -1.31 -11.59
CA PHE A 222 1.57 -1.41 -12.65
C PHE A 222 2.16 -1.84 -13.99
N HIS A 223 3.21 -1.17 -14.47
CA HIS A 223 3.78 -1.43 -15.79
C HIS A 223 4.40 -2.82 -15.94
N HIS A 224 4.95 -3.39 -14.87
CA HIS A 224 5.73 -4.62 -14.97
C HIS A 224 5.05 -5.84 -14.34
N ARG A 225 4.18 -5.63 -13.35
CA ARG A 225 3.48 -6.68 -12.59
C ARG A 225 2.07 -6.20 -12.20
N PRO A 226 1.13 -6.12 -13.17
CA PRO A 226 -0.25 -5.70 -12.89
C PRO A 226 -0.95 -6.58 -11.83
N GLU A 227 -0.57 -7.86 -11.73
CA GLU A 227 -1.03 -8.80 -10.70
C GLU A 227 -0.59 -8.43 -9.27
N ASP A 228 0.56 -7.76 -9.12
CA ASP A 228 0.98 -7.21 -7.83
C ASP A 228 0.33 -5.84 -7.60
N ALA A 229 0.23 -5.02 -8.65
CA ALA A 229 -0.34 -3.68 -8.57
C ALA A 229 -1.81 -3.71 -8.13
N ILE A 230 -2.61 -4.62 -8.68
CA ILE A 230 -4.03 -4.77 -8.35
C ILE A 230 -4.23 -5.05 -6.86
N THR A 231 -3.32 -5.79 -6.23
CA THR A 231 -3.36 -6.09 -4.79
C THR A 231 -3.19 -4.82 -3.95
N HIS A 232 -2.27 -3.93 -4.33
CA HIS A 232 -2.08 -2.67 -3.63
C HIS A 232 -3.30 -1.78 -3.71
N TYR A 233 -3.91 -1.65 -4.90
CA TYR A 233 -5.11 -0.86 -5.08
C TYR A 233 -6.33 -1.46 -4.37
N ASP A 234 -6.54 -2.78 -4.44
CA ASP A 234 -7.62 -3.49 -3.75
C ASP A 234 -7.58 -3.25 -2.23
N ILE A 235 -6.39 -3.32 -1.63
CA ILE A 235 -6.22 -3.02 -0.20
C ILE A 235 -6.56 -1.56 0.10
N ALA A 236 -6.07 -0.61 -0.70
CA ALA A 236 -6.38 0.81 -0.54
C ALA A 236 -7.90 1.08 -0.61
N ILE A 237 -8.58 0.50 -1.60
CA ILE A 237 -10.02 0.63 -1.80
C ILE A 237 -10.77 0.09 -0.57
N ARG A 238 -10.47 -1.14 -0.16
CA ARG A 238 -11.14 -1.78 0.98
C ARG A 238 -10.93 -1.06 2.30
N ILE A 239 -9.74 -0.47 2.52
CA ILE A 239 -9.47 0.32 3.73
C ILE A 239 -10.28 1.63 3.69
N ALA A 240 -10.33 2.31 2.54
CA ALA A 240 -11.14 3.53 2.40
C ALA A 240 -12.65 3.25 2.54
N GLU A 241 -13.12 2.11 2.05
CA GLU A 241 -14.52 1.68 2.14
C GLU A 241 -14.98 1.38 3.57
N LEU A 242 -14.07 1.16 4.53
CA LEU A 242 -14.43 1.08 5.95
C LEU A 242 -15.13 2.36 6.45
N SER A 243 -14.85 3.51 5.82
CA SER A 243 -15.45 4.80 6.15
C SER A 243 -16.73 5.10 5.38
N LEU A 244 -17.04 4.32 4.35
CA LEU A 244 -18.19 4.55 3.48
C LEU A 244 -19.34 3.63 3.90
N THR A 245 -20.56 4.13 3.84
CA THR A 245 -21.73 3.28 4.05
C THR A 245 -21.87 2.27 2.90
N PRO A 246 -22.40 1.06 3.16
CA PRO A 246 -22.70 0.12 2.08
C PRO A 246 -23.59 0.77 1.02
N GLY A 247 -23.17 0.73 -0.24
CA GLY A 247 -23.89 1.36 -1.34
C GLY A 247 -23.79 2.89 -1.39
N PHE A 248 -22.80 3.51 -0.73
CA PHE A 248 -22.57 4.96 -0.73
C PHE A 248 -22.73 5.59 -2.12
N THR A 249 -23.69 6.52 -2.29
CA THR A 249 -23.98 7.19 -3.59
C THR A 249 -23.70 8.69 -3.59
N ASP A 250 -23.17 9.22 -2.50
CA ASP A 250 -22.80 10.64 -2.37
C ASP A 250 -21.48 10.95 -3.10
N LEU A 251 -21.11 12.22 -3.11
CA LEU A 251 -19.97 12.71 -3.88
C LEU A 251 -18.67 12.65 -3.10
N LEU A 252 -17.60 12.29 -3.80
CA LEU A 252 -16.21 12.47 -3.40
C LEU A 252 -15.51 13.31 -4.47
N PRO A 253 -15.74 14.64 -4.52
CA PRO A 253 -15.14 15.49 -5.54
C PRO A 253 -13.61 15.46 -5.50
N TRP A 254 -12.96 15.44 -6.66
CA TRP A 254 -11.50 15.52 -6.80
C TRP A 254 -10.89 16.81 -6.25
N ALA A 255 -11.68 17.89 -6.25
CA ALA A 255 -11.28 19.19 -5.71
C ALA A 255 -10.91 19.11 -4.22
N PHE A 256 -11.52 18.18 -3.46
CA PHE A 256 -11.10 17.88 -2.10
C PHE A 256 -9.88 16.96 -2.15
N ILE A 257 -8.70 17.54 -1.91
CA ILE A 257 -7.40 16.88 -2.12
C ILE A 257 -7.31 15.50 -1.45
N TYR A 258 -7.88 15.34 -0.26
CA TYR A 258 -7.83 14.08 0.49
C TYR A 258 -8.71 12.96 -0.08
N ASN A 259 -9.57 13.24 -1.06
CA ASN A 259 -10.30 12.21 -1.81
C ASN A 259 -9.46 11.60 -2.94
N ARG A 260 -8.45 12.32 -3.43
CA ARG A 260 -7.66 11.86 -4.59
C ARG A 260 -6.96 10.53 -4.37
N PRO A 261 -6.43 10.18 -3.17
CA PRO A 261 -5.84 8.85 -2.94
C PRO A 261 -6.80 7.69 -3.24
N PHE A 262 -8.05 7.79 -2.75
CA PHE A 262 -9.06 6.77 -3.01
C PHE A 262 -9.46 6.71 -4.50
N LEU A 263 -9.66 7.87 -5.12
CA LEU A 263 -10.00 7.96 -6.55
C LEU A 263 -8.85 7.47 -7.46
N ARG A 264 -7.60 7.71 -7.08
CA ARG A 264 -6.41 7.17 -7.76
C ARG A 264 -6.33 5.65 -7.60
N ALA A 265 -6.59 5.13 -6.40
CA ALA A 265 -6.61 3.68 -6.17
C ALA A 265 -7.71 2.99 -7.00
N LEU A 266 -8.93 3.53 -7.03
CA LEU A 266 -10.00 3.03 -7.91
C LEU A 266 -9.59 3.06 -9.39
N HIS A 267 -8.98 4.16 -9.84
CA HIS A 267 -8.53 4.28 -11.22
C HIS A 267 -7.49 3.21 -11.56
N GLY A 268 -6.42 3.10 -10.75
CA GLY A 268 -5.37 2.10 -10.95
C GLY A 268 -5.90 0.66 -10.89
N TYR A 269 -6.87 0.38 -10.01
CA TYR A 269 -7.55 -0.92 -9.96
C TYR A 269 -8.33 -1.22 -11.25
N GLY A 270 -9.11 -0.26 -11.75
CA GLY A 270 -9.83 -0.40 -13.02
C GLY A 270 -8.90 -0.62 -14.21
N LEU A 271 -7.77 0.10 -14.27
CA LEU A 271 -6.75 -0.11 -15.31
C LEU A 271 -6.09 -1.49 -15.19
N CYS A 272 -5.83 -1.98 -13.97
CA CYS A 272 -5.32 -3.34 -13.77
C CYS A 272 -6.30 -4.39 -14.27
N LEU A 273 -7.59 -4.26 -13.92
CA LEU A 273 -8.64 -5.17 -14.38
C LEU A 273 -8.69 -5.22 -15.91
N TRP A 274 -8.69 -4.06 -16.57
CA TRP A 274 -8.73 -4.02 -18.02
C TRP A 274 -7.49 -4.65 -18.66
N ARG A 275 -6.30 -4.34 -18.13
CA ARG A 275 -5.05 -4.92 -18.60
C ARG A 275 -4.94 -6.43 -18.35
N LEU A 276 -5.61 -6.93 -17.31
CA LEU A 276 -5.72 -8.36 -16.98
C LEU A 276 -6.92 -9.04 -17.67
N ASP A 277 -7.41 -8.46 -18.77
CA ASP A 277 -8.47 -9.00 -19.62
C ASP A 277 -9.83 -9.15 -18.89
N GLN A 278 -10.15 -8.21 -18.01
CA GLN A 278 -11.43 -8.12 -17.29
C GLN A 278 -12.16 -6.79 -17.58
N PRO A 279 -12.54 -6.53 -18.84
CA PRO A 279 -13.09 -5.23 -19.26
C PRO A 279 -14.41 -4.87 -18.55
N GLU A 280 -15.32 -5.84 -18.34
CA GLU A 280 -16.60 -5.55 -17.67
C GLU A 280 -16.42 -5.16 -16.19
N ASN A 281 -15.47 -5.81 -15.49
CA ASN A 281 -15.12 -5.43 -14.12
C ASN A 281 -14.49 -4.03 -14.09
N ALA A 282 -13.59 -3.73 -15.04
CA ALA A 282 -12.97 -2.42 -15.16
C ALA A 282 -14.00 -1.33 -15.44
N ARG A 283 -14.95 -1.59 -16.34
CA ARG A 283 -16.06 -0.70 -16.65
C ARG A 283 -16.88 -0.36 -15.41
N ALA A 284 -17.26 -1.34 -14.60
CA ALA A 284 -18.01 -1.12 -13.37
C ALA A 284 -17.24 -0.20 -12.39
N VAL A 285 -15.92 -0.37 -12.30
CA VAL A 285 -15.05 0.51 -11.49
C VAL A 285 -15.01 1.92 -12.05
N PHE A 286 -14.91 2.09 -13.37
CA PHE A 286 -14.92 3.42 -13.99
C PHE A 286 -16.26 4.14 -13.83
N GLU A 287 -17.38 3.43 -14.00
CA GLU A 287 -18.72 3.96 -13.73
C GLU A 287 -18.86 4.34 -12.25
N ARG A 288 -18.27 3.56 -11.34
CA ARG A 288 -18.20 3.89 -9.91
C ARG A 288 -17.45 5.20 -9.68
N ILE A 289 -16.26 5.38 -10.26
CA ILE A 289 -15.49 6.63 -10.11
C ILE A 289 -16.28 7.82 -10.65
N LEU A 290 -16.88 7.69 -11.84
CA LEU A 290 -17.68 8.75 -12.46
C LEU A 290 -18.92 9.10 -11.60
N SER A 291 -19.51 8.13 -10.89
CA SER A 291 -20.60 8.40 -9.95
C SER A 291 -20.17 9.21 -8.72
N LEU A 292 -18.93 8.99 -8.24
CA LEU A 292 -18.35 9.63 -7.06
C LEU A 292 -17.78 11.02 -7.39
N ASN A 293 -17.16 11.16 -8.57
CA ASN A 293 -16.54 12.40 -9.06
C ASN A 293 -16.99 12.70 -10.50
N PRO A 294 -18.24 13.17 -10.72
CA PRO A 294 -18.80 13.32 -12.06
C PRO A 294 -18.10 14.33 -12.96
N ALA A 295 -17.40 15.32 -12.38
CA ALA A 295 -16.61 16.29 -13.13
C ALA A 295 -15.39 15.68 -13.84
N ASP A 296 -15.09 14.40 -13.56
CA ASP A 296 -14.12 13.58 -14.29
C ASP A 296 -12.75 14.23 -14.51
N HIS A 297 -12.23 14.86 -13.46
CA HIS A 297 -10.91 15.48 -13.45
C HIS A 297 -9.76 14.52 -13.84
N GLN A 298 -9.98 13.21 -13.71
CA GLN A 298 -9.01 12.16 -14.03
C GLN A 298 -9.11 11.65 -15.47
N GLY A 299 -10.12 12.05 -16.23
CA GLY A 299 -10.32 11.54 -17.60
C GLY A 299 -10.79 10.08 -17.67
N ILE A 300 -11.46 9.59 -16.63
CA ILE A 300 -12.00 8.22 -16.55
C ILE A 300 -12.99 7.93 -17.68
N ARG A 301 -13.73 8.94 -18.15
CA ARG A 301 -14.72 8.76 -19.22
C ARG A 301 -14.11 8.23 -20.53
N PHE A 302 -12.84 8.54 -20.81
CA PHE A 302 -12.15 8.01 -21.99
C PHE A 302 -11.92 6.51 -21.86
N CYS A 303 -11.43 6.06 -20.70
CA CYS A 303 -11.25 4.63 -20.41
C CYS A 303 -12.58 3.88 -20.46
N TRP A 304 -13.63 4.45 -19.86
CA TRP A 304 -14.97 3.87 -19.90
C TRP A 304 -15.53 3.77 -21.33
N ASN A 305 -15.38 4.83 -22.14
CA ASN A 305 -15.89 4.87 -23.51
C ASN A 305 -15.18 3.85 -24.42
N ASP A 306 -13.87 3.70 -24.27
CA ASP A 306 -13.10 2.74 -25.05
C ASP A 306 -13.52 1.29 -24.72
N ILE A 307 -13.70 0.95 -23.44
CA ILE A 307 -14.28 -0.36 -23.08
C ILE A 307 -15.68 -0.53 -23.67
N ARG A 308 -16.52 0.50 -23.60
CA ARG A 308 -17.88 0.48 -24.16
C ARG A 308 -17.89 0.20 -25.66
N ASN A 309 -16.85 0.64 -26.38
CA ASN A 309 -16.69 0.39 -27.82
C ASN A 309 -16.03 -0.97 -28.13
N GLY A 310 -15.64 -1.74 -27.11
CA GLY A 310 -14.96 -3.01 -27.27
C GLY A 310 -13.47 -2.89 -27.55
N ASP A 311 -12.85 -1.73 -27.28
CA ASP A 311 -11.42 -1.53 -27.48
C ASP A 311 -10.62 -2.34 -26.45
N PRO A 312 -9.55 -3.05 -26.87
CA PRO A 312 -8.66 -3.73 -25.94
C PRO A 312 -7.75 -2.74 -25.22
N TRP A 313 -7.16 -3.18 -24.10
CA TRP A 313 -6.11 -2.40 -23.42
C TRP A 313 -4.91 -2.16 -24.36
N ARG A 314 -4.43 -0.91 -24.43
CA ARG A 314 -3.21 -0.52 -25.18
C ARG A 314 -2.23 0.16 -24.25
N SER A 315 -0.96 -0.25 -24.31
CA SER A 315 0.09 0.22 -23.39
C SER A 315 0.66 1.60 -23.69
N GLU A 316 0.45 2.15 -24.90
CA GLU A 316 1.28 3.24 -25.41
C GLU A 316 0.73 4.67 -25.25
N GLU A 317 -0.51 4.89 -24.80
CA GLU A 317 -1.12 6.24 -24.81
C GLU A 317 -1.63 6.77 -23.46
N ARG A 318 -1.44 6.04 -22.34
CA ARG A 318 -2.11 6.40 -21.06
C ARG A 318 -1.17 6.60 -19.88
N ALA A 319 0.08 6.96 -20.17
CA ALA A 319 1.20 6.93 -19.25
C ALA A 319 1.41 8.24 -18.44
N GLU A 320 0.34 8.89 -17.99
CA GLU A 320 0.44 9.96 -16.99
C GLU A 320 -0.60 9.72 -15.88
N LEU A 321 -0.24 8.90 -14.89
CA LEU A 321 -1.01 8.61 -13.67
C LEU A 321 -0.35 9.21 -12.43
#